data_AF-A0A916BYW3-F1
#
_entry.id   AF-A0A916BYW3-F1
#
_cell.length_a   1.000
_cell.length_b   1.000
_cell.length_c   1.000
_cell.angle_alpha   90.00
_cell.angle_beta   90.00
_cell.angle_gamma   90.00
#
_symmetry.space_group_name_H-M   'P 1'
#
loop_
_entity.id
_entity.type
_entity.pdbx_description
1 polymer ?
#
loop_
_entity_poly.entity_id
_entity_poly.type
_entity_poly.pdbx_seq_one_letter_code
_entity_poly.pdbx_strand_id
1 'polypeptide(L)' 'MLHIDITLEERDLLEEMLAAYLTDLRGEISATHRYQYKEDLKQREVLLRKLIAAVHEARELAPA' A
#
# COMPACT_ATOMS: atom_id res chain seq x y z
N MET A 1 12.06 -12.16 5.69
CA MET A 1 10.69 -12.06 5.16
C MET A 1 9.73 -12.42 6.27
N LEU A 2 8.61 -11.71 6.34
CA LEU A 2 7.50 -12.06 7.21
C LEU A 2 6.48 -12.84 6.37
N HIS A 3 5.92 -13.92 6.92
CA HIS A 3 4.82 -14.66 6.29
C HIS A 3 3.54 -14.37 7.08
N ILE A 4 2.45 -14.13 6.36
CA ILE A 4 1.13 -13.87 6.96
C ILE A 4 0.14 -14.77 6.22
N ASP A 5 -0.52 -15.63 6.97
CA ASP A 5 -1.61 -16.45 6.45
C ASP A 5 -2.89 -15.63 6.47
N ILE A 6 -3.42 -15.33 5.28
CA ILE A 6 -4.70 -14.66 5.08
C ILE A 6 -5.48 -15.38 3.98
N THR A 7 -6.80 -15.33 4.05
CA THR A 7 -7.70 -15.84 3.03
C THR A 7 -7.67 -14.99 1.75
N LEU A 8 -8.24 -15.50 0.66
CA LEU A 8 -8.39 -14.75 -0.59
C LEU A 8 -9.23 -13.47 -0.39
N GLU A 9 -10.30 -13.57 0.40
CA GLU A 9 -11.19 -12.45 0.72
C GLU A 9 -10.47 -11.38 1.54
N GLU A 10 -9.69 -11.78 2.55
CA GLU A 10 -8.88 -10.86 3.36
C GLU A 10 -7.77 -10.19 2.54
N ARG A 11 -7.18 -10.91 1.57
CA ARG A 11 -6.22 -10.33 0.63
C ARG A 11 -6.87 -9.27 -0.24
N ASP A 12 -8.04 -9.55 -0.81
CA ASP A 12 -8.74 -8.60 -1.67
C ASP A 12 -9.15 -7.34 -0.90
N LEU A 13 -9.65 -7.52 0.33
CA LEU A 13 -9.93 -6.40 1.23
C LEU A 13 -8.64 -5.62 1.57
N LEU A 14 -7.52 -6.31 1.83
CA LEU A 14 -6.24 -5.66 2.09
C LEU A 14 -5.77 -4.83 0.88
N GLU A 15 -5.92 -5.34 -0.34
CA GLU A 15 -5.61 -4.62 -1.57
C GLU A 15 -6.42 -3.32 -1.67
N GLU A 16 -7.74 -3.40 -1.46
CA GLU A 16 -8.65 -2.24 -1.46
C GLU A 16 -8.26 -1.20 -0.41
N MET A 17 -7.97 -1.65 0.82
CA MET A 17 -7.55 -0.77 1.92
C MET A 17 -6.24 -0.05 1.61
N LEU A 18 -5.25 -0.76 1.06
CA LEU A 18 -3.96 -0.18 0.70
C LEU A 18 -4.11 0.83 -0.46
N ALA A 19 -4.97 0.55 -1.44
CA ALA A 19 -5.25 1.45 -2.56
C ALA A 19 -5.98 2.73 -2.12
N ALA A 20 -6.95 2.61 -1.20
CA ALA A 20 -7.61 3.75 -0.58
C ALA A 20 -6.60 4.62 0.19
N TYR A 21 -5.77 3.98 1.03
CA TYR A 21 -4.74 4.70 1.78
C TYR A 21 -3.72 5.40 0.88
N LEU A 22 -3.35 4.81 -0.26
CA LEU A 22 -2.45 5.45 -1.23
C LEU A 22 -3.08 6.70 -1.85
N THR A 23 -4.39 6.70 -2.05
CA THR A 23 -5.12 7.86 -2.58
C THR A 23 -5.14 8.99 -1.56
N ASP A 24 -5.45 8.69 -0.31
CA ASP A 24 -5.42 9.67 0.78
C ASP A 24 -4.03 10.25 0.99
N LEU A 25 -3.00 9.39 0.99
CA LEU A 25 -1.61 9.81 1.17
C LEU A 25 -1.14 10.75 0.06
N ARG A 26 -1.53 10.51 -1.20
CA ARG A 26 -1.25 11.44 -2.32
C ARG A 26 -1.95 12.78 -2.15
N GLY A 27 -3.17 12.77 -1.61
CA GLY A 27 -3.88 13.99 -1.22
C GLY A 27 -3.10 14.76 -0.16
N GLU A 28 -2.64 14.09 0.89
CA GLU A 28 -1.87 14.69 1.98
C GLU A 28 -0.53 15.26 1.51
N ILE A 29 0.21 14.54 0.67
CA ILE A 29 1.46 15.03 0.04
C ILE A 29 1.20 16.32 -0.74
N SER A 30 0.10 16.37 -1.48
CA SER A 30 -0.26 17.53 -2.30
C SER A 30 -0.60 18.74 -1.44
N ALA A 31 -1.32 18.54 -0.34
CA ALA A 31 -1.70 19.58 0.63
C ALA A 31 -0.56 20.00 1.58
N THR A 32 0.52 19.22 1.66
CA THR A 32 1.63 19.50 2.58
C THR A 32 2.65 20.46 1.97
N HIS A 33 2.93 21.56 2.67
CA HIS A 33 3.94 22.56 2.31
C HIS A 33 5.24 22.47 3.13
N ARG A 34 5.19 21.87 4.32
CA ARG A 34 6.39 21.66 5.14
C ARG A 34 7.26 20.58 4.48
N TYR A 35 8.40 21.01 3.91
CA TYR A 35 9.29 20.15 3.12
C TYR A 35 9.62 18.81 3.80
N GLN A 36 10.14 18.87 5.04
CA GLN A 36 10.57 17.65 5.73
C GLN A 36 9.43 16.65 5.96
N TYR A 37 8.26 17.14 6.36
CA TYR A 37 7.08 16.29 6.52
C TYR A 37 6.61 15.71 5.18
N LYS A 38 6.68 16.49 4.10
CA LYS A 38 6.34 16.02 2.75
C LYS A 38 7.27 14.89 2.28
N GLU A 39 8.56 14.97 2.59
CA GLU A 39 9.51 13.90 2.27
C GLU A 39 9.22 12.62 3.05
N ASP A 40 8.85 12.73 4.33
CA ASP A 40 8.41 11.58 5.12
C ASP A 40 7.16 10.92 4.52
N LEU A 41 6.19 11.72 4.05
CA LEU A 41 4.99 11.20 3.37
C LEU A 41 5.34 10.49 2.05
N LYS A 42 6.28 11.02 1.26
CA LYS A 42 6.76 10.35 0.03
C LYS A 42 7.45 9.02 0.33
N GLN A 43 8.20 8.92 1.43
CA GLN A 43 8.80 7.65 1.84
C GLN A 43 7.74 6.61 2.18
N ARG A 44 6.66 7.03 2.87
CA ARG A 44 5.50 6.17 3.12
C ARG A 44 4.82 5.74 1.82
N GLU A 45 4.71 6.64 0.84
CA GLU A 45 4.13 6.33 -0.48
C GLU A 45 4.92 5.23 -1.20
N VAL A 46 6.26 5.33 -1.17
CA VAL A 46 7.14 4.31 -1.76
C VAL A 46 6.95 2.96 -1.07
N LEU A 47 6.88 2.94 0.26
CA LEU A 47 6.66 1.69 1.00
C LEU A 47 5.29 1.09 0.69
N LEU A 48 4.25 1.91 0.65
CA LEU A 48 2.88 1.47 0.38
C LEU A 48 2.74 0.88 -1.02
N ARG A 49 3.35 1.51 -2.03
CA ARG A 49 3.41 0.96 -3.39
C ARG A 49 4.09 -0.41 -3.45
N LYS A 50 5.16 -0.62 -2.67
CA LYS A 50 5.82 -1.93 -2.57
C LYS A 50 4.93 -2.98 -1.91
N LEU A 51 4.15 -2.61 -0.89
CA LEU A 51 3.22 -3.51 -0.23
C LEU A 51 2.08 -3.92 -1.18
N ILE A 52 1.50 -2.97 -1.92
CA ILE A 52 0.47 -3.26 -2.92
C ILE A 52 1.01 -4.24 -3.97
N ALA A 53 2.22 -3.99 -4.50
CA ALA A 53 2.85 -4.90 -5.47
C ALA A 53 3.02 -6.31 -4.89
N ALA A 54 3.48 -6.45 -3.65
CA ALA A 54 3.64 -7.74 -3.00
C ALA A 54 2.29 -8.48 -2.81
N VAL A 55 1.22 -7.75 -2.50
CA VAL A 55 -0.14 -8.32 -2.38
C VAL A 55 -0.66 -8.79 -3.75
N HIS A 56 -0.42 -8.03 -4.82
CA HIS A 56 -0.76 -8.45 -6.18
C HIS A 56 0.02 -9.68 -6.64
N GLU A 57 1.33 -9.71 -6.41
CA GLU A 57 2.17 -10.88 -6.74
C GLU A 57 1.70 -12.14 -5.99
N ALA A 58 1.29 -12.00 -4.73
CA ALA A 58 0.73 -13.10 -3.95
C ALA A 58 -0.58 -13.66 -4.56
N ARG A 59 -1.36 -12.82 -5.25
CA ARG A 59 -2.57 -13.25 -5.97
C ARG A 59 -2.25 -14.06 -7.23
N GLU A 60 -1.22 -13.67 -7.98
CA GLU A 60 -0.81 -14.38 -9.20
C GLU A 60 -0.21 -15.77 -8.92
N LEU A 61 0.31 -15.98 -7.71
CA LEU A 61 0.88 -17.25 -7.25
C LEU A 61 -0.16 -18.20 -6.62
N ALA A 62 -1.39 -17.74 -6.38
CA ALA A 62 -2.45 -18.57 -5.83
C ALA A 62 -3.14 -19.39 -6.94
N PRO A 63 -3.28 -20.73 -6.83
CA PRO A 63 -4.02 -21.53 -7.79
C PRO A 63 -5.51 -21.16 -7.80
N ALA A 64 -6.10 -21.17 -9.00
CA ALA A 64 -7.51 -20.83 -9.28
C ALA A 64 -8.52 -21.77 -8.60
#